data_AF-A0A3A8JX98-F1
#
_entry.id   AF-A0A3A8JX98-F1
#
_cell.length_a   1.000
_cell.length_b   1.000
_cell.length_c   1.000
_cell.angle_alpha   90.00
_cell.angle_beta   90.00
_cell.angle_gamma   90.00
#
_symmetry.space_group_name_H-M   'P 1'
#
loop_
_entity.id
_entity.type
_entity.pdbx_description
1 polymer ?
#
loop_
_entity_poly.entity_id
_entity_poly.type
_entity_poly.pdbx_seq_one_letter_code
_entity_poly.pdbx_strand_id
1 'polypeptide(L)'
;PFGPPPVGTPPPTVAPTPPPPPVTATTVSDTPANVEPQVQPTGAGKTPPKPGGKSKAPRIPMDPTDAIAISDLAEARAAEGRKDVDTAVRMAQRSYAAQDNLAAHYLAIKLRCQTGDLANAQPEASKIRPSELTQALIAECQRRDIELKKK
;
A
#
# COMPACT_ATOMS: atom_id res chain seq x y z
N PRO A 1 -14.33 -60.15 -33.20
CA PRO A 1 -14.70 -59.43 -31.95
C PRO A 1 -14.02 -58.06 -31.87
N PHE A 2 -14.69 -57.03 -32.39
CA PHE A 2 -14.24 -55.64 -32.30
C PHE A 2 -15.05 -54.96 -31.19
N GLY A 3 -14.36 -54.52 -30.13
CA GLY A 3 -14.97 -53.82 -29.00
C GLY A 3 -15.43 -52.40 -29.39
N PRO A 4 -16.41 -51.83 -28.68
CA PRO A 4 -16.91 -50.49 -28.97
C PRO A 4 -15.86 -49.41 -28.64
N PRO A 5 -15.88 -48.25 -29.34
CA PRO A 5 -14.96 -47.15 -29.08
C PRO A 5 -15.25 -46.49 -27.72
N PRO A 6 -14.24 -45.88 -27.07
CA PRO A 6 -14.44 -45.16 -25.81
C PRO A 6 -15.32 -43.92 -26.04
N VAL A 7 -16.42 -43.85 -25.29
CA VAL A 7 -17.34 -42.71 -25.29
C VAL A 7 -16.64 -41.53 -24.63
N GLY A 8 -16.39 -40.46 -25.40
CA GLY A 8 -15.88 -39.20 -24.87
C GLY A 8 -16.88 -38.59 -23.89
N THR A 9 -16.46 -38.41 -22.64
CA THR A 9 -17.21 -37.65 -21.65
C THR A 9 -17.39 -36.21 -22.13
N PRO A 10 -18.62 -35.63 -22.10
CA PRO A 10 -18.80 -34.23 -22.44
C PRO A 10 -18.06 -33.32 -21.43
N PRO A 11 -17.62 -32.12 -21.85
CA PRO A 11 -16.99 -31.16 -20.94
C PRO A 11 -17.96 -30.75 -19.82
N PRO A 12 -17.47 -30.45 -18.60
CA PRO A 12 -18.32 -30.03 -17.50
C PRO A 12 -19.02 -28.71 -17.86
N THR A 13 -20.34 -28.70 -17.78
CA THR A 13 -21.16 -27.49 -17.84
C THR A 13 -20.78 -26.58 -16.67
N VAL A 14 -20.08 -25.49 -16.94
CA VAL A 14 -19.83 -24.44 -15.95
C VAL A 14 -21.17 -23.74 -15.68
N ALA A 15 -21.72 -23.95 -14.48
CA ALA A 15 -22.87 -23.20 -14.02
C ALA A 15 -22.51 -21.70 -13.94
N PRO A 16 -23.39 -20.79 -14.36
CA PRO A 16 -23.14 -19.36 -14.24
C PRO A 16 -23.07 -18.98 -12.75
N THR A 17 -21.97 -18.34 -12.36
CA THR A 17 -21.79 -17.72 -11.05
C THR A 17 -22.94 -16.73 -10.79
N PRO A 18 -23.60 -16.76 -9.62
CA PRO A 18 -24.62 -15.78 -9.31
C PRO A 18 -24.02 -14.36 -9.28
N PRO A 19 -24.77 -13.33 -9.73
CA PRO A 19 -24.32 -11.95 -9.64
C PRO A 19 -24.12 -11.54 -8.16
N PRO A 20 -23.19 -10.61 -7.87
CA PRO A 20 -23.03 -10.08 -6.52
C PRO A 20 -24.33 -9.39 -6.05
N PRO A 21 -24.64 -9.43 -4.74
CA PRO A 21 -25.81 -8.77 -4.21
C PRO A 21 -25.75 -7.25 -4.45
N PRO A 22 -26.89 -6.58 -4.68
CA PRO A 22 -26.93 -5.14 -4.81
C PRO A 22 -26.49 -4.48 -3.50
N VAL A 23 -25.52 -3.57 -3.59
CA VAL A 23 -25.15 -2.68 -2.49
C VAL A 23 -26.30 -1.71 -2.24
N THR A 24 -27.06 -1.94 -1.18
CA THR A 24 -27.97 -0.93 -0.64
C THR A 24 -27.14 0.24 -0.11
N ALA A 25 -27.28 1.41 -0.74
CA ALA A 25 -26.77 2.66 -0.22
C ALA A 25 -27.44 2.92 1.14
N THR A 26 -26.64 2.94 2.21
CA THR A 26 -27.09 3.39 3.52
C THR A 26 -27.39 4.88 3.42
N THR A 27 -28.68 5.18 3.43
CA THR A 27 -29.26 6.51 3.57
C THR A 27 -28.66 7.25 4.77
N VAL A 28 -28.12 8.42 4.48
CA VAL A 28 -27.83 9.47 5.45
C VAL A 28 -29.16 9.93 6.06
N SER A 29 -29.25 9.95 7.38
CA SER A 29 -30.30 10.64 8.14
C SER A 29 -29.55 11.46 9.20
N ASP A 30 -29.28 12.74 8.96
CA ASP A 30 -30.18 13.90 9.11
C ASP A 30 -30.44 14.24 10.59
N THR A 31 -29.78 15.29 11.09
CA THR A 31 -30.33 16.31 12.01
C THR A 31 -29.36 17.50 12.17
N PRO A 32 -29.81 18.72 12.56
CA PRO A 32 -29.49 19.94 11.82
C PRO A 32 -28.77 21.04 12.63
N ALA A 33 -28.27 22.02 11.88
CA ALA A 33 -27.98 23.43 12.18
C ALA A 33 -27.79 23.90 13.64
N ASN A 34 -26.63 24.48 13.93
CA ASN A 34 -26.60 25.77 14.64
C ASN A 34 -25.51 26.69 14.05
N VAL A 35 -25.92 27.96 13.91
CA VAL A 35 -25.27 29.08 13.24
C VAL A 35 -24.45 29.87 14.25
N GLU A 36 -23.26 30.34 13.87
CA GLU A 36 -22.85 31.72 14.17
C GLU A 36 -21.68 32.17 13.24
N PRO A 37 -21.76 33.36 12.60
CA PRO A 37 -20.68 33.93 11.80
C PRO A 37 -19.78 34.83 12.67
N GLN A 38 -18.48 34.56 12.72
CA GLN A 38 -17.50 35.53 13.24
C GLN A 38 -16.34 35.78 12.26
N VAL A 39 -16.57 36.83 11.46
CA VAL A 39 -15.74 38.02 11.29
C VAL A 39 -14.24 37.87 11.60
N GLN A 40 -13.45 38.06 10.53
CA GLN A 40 -12.07 38.52 10.44
C GLN A 40 -11.60 39.41 11.61
N PRO A 41 -10.31 39.31 11.99
CA PRO A 41 -9.51 40.53 11.93
C PRO A 41 -8.24 40.36 11.09
N THR A 42 -8.06 41.37 10.26
CA THR A 42 -6.87 41.74 9.49
C THR A 42 -5.61 41.74 10.34
N GLY A 43 -4.59 41.00 9.91
CA GLY A 43 -3.22 41.10 10.41
C GLY A 43 -2.26 41.15 9.22
N ALA A 44 -1.89 42.36 8.82
CA ALA A 44 -0.88 42.60 7.79
C ALA A 44 0.48 42.06 8.25
N GLY A 45 1.18 41.30 7.40
CA GLY A 45 2.55 40.90 7.72
C GLY A 45 3.17 39.88 6.78
N LYS A 46 3.75 40.40 5.68
CA LYS A 46 4.81 39.80 4.85
C LYS A 46 4.39 38.66 3.90
N THR A 47 4.40 39.04 2.63
CA THR A 47 4.47 38.19 1.44
C THR A 47 5.27 36.90 1.67
N PRO A 48 4.74 35.71 1.35
CA PRO A 48 5.56 34.50 1.33
C PRO A 48 6.62 34.65 0.23
N PRO A 49 7.90 34.33 0.51
CA PRO A 49 8.93 34.36 -0.51
C PRO A 49 8.56 33.34 -1.58
N LYS A 50 8.48 33.80 -2.83
CA LYS A 50 8.38 32.96 -4.02
C LYS A 50 9.47 31.88 -3.94
N PRO A 51 9.16 30.57 -3.85
CA PRO A 51 10.20 29.57 -3.92
C PRO A 51 10.60 29.43 -5.38
N GLY A 52 11.57 30.24 -5.80
CA GLY A 52 12.48 29.84 -6.88
C GLY A 52 13.31 28.68 -6.36
N GLY A 53 12.95 27.46 -6.74
CA GLY A 53 13.67 26.28 -6.28
C GLY A 53 13.26 25.07 -7.07
N LYS A 54 14.08 24.72 -8.08
CA LYS A 54 14.15 23.46 -8.82
C LYS A 54 13.13 22.44 -8.35
N SER A 55 12.09 22.19 -9.15
CA SER A 55 11.07 21.17 -8.91
C SER A 55 11.74 19.87 -8.46
N LYS A 56 11.79 19.64 -7.14
CA LYS A 56 12.20 18.35 -6.61
C LYS A 56 11.17 17.37 -7.15
N ALA A 57 11.62 16.34 -7.86
CA ALA A 57 10.74 15.31 -8.37
C ALA A 57 9.77 14.86 -7.25
N PRO A 58 8.50 14.56 -7.56
CA PRO A 58 7.49 14.22 -6.57
C PRO A 58 8.06 13.20 -5.58
N ARG A 59 8.08 13.54 -4.30
CA ARG A 59 8.59 12.66 -3.25
C ARG A 59 7.43 11.90 -2.67
N ILE A 60 7.55 10.58 -2.62
CA ILE A 60 6.59 9.73 -1.92
C ILE A 60 6.54 10.23 -0.46
N PRO A 61 5.37 10.60 0.06
CA PRO A 61 5.25 11.03 1.45
C PRO A 61 5.70 9.90 2.39
N MET A 62 6.29 10.26 3.53
CA MET A 62 6.75 9.24 4.48
C MET A 62 5.57 8.45 5.03
N ASP A 63 4.61 9.16 5.62
CA ASP A 63 3.42 8.58 6.22
C ASP A 63 2.20 8.83 5.33
N PRO A 64 1.25 7.88 5.31
CA PRO A 64 -0.02 8.07 4.63
C PRO A 64 -0.90 9.10 5.36
N THR A 65 -1.75 9.77 4.59
CA THR A 65 -2.79 10.70 5.10
C THR A 65 -4.20 10.14 4.91
N ASP A 66 -4.35 9.20 3.98
CA ASP A 66 -5.59 8.47 3.74
C ASP A 66 -5.89 7.51 4.89
N ALA A 67 -7.15 7.48 5.32
CA ALA A 67 -7.58 6.71 6.49
C ALA A 67 -7.39 5.20 6.31
N ILE A 68 -7.61 4.69 5.09
CA ILE A 68 -7.41 3.26 4.77
C ILE A 68 -5.92 2.95 4.81
N ALA A 69 -5.10 3.78 4.16
CA ALA A 69 -3.65 3.59 4.15
C ALA A 69 -3.04 3.67 5.56
N ILE A 70 -3.52 4.57 6.43
CA ILE A 70 -3.13 4.66 7.84
C ILE A 70 -3.53 3.38 8.59
N SER A 71 -4.78 2.94 8.44
CA SER A 71 -5.28 1.73 9.11
C SER A 71 -4.52 0.48 8.69
N ASP A 72 -4.28 0.30 7.39
CA ASP A 72 -3.54 -0.85 6.85
C ASP A 72 -2.07 -0.83 7.28
N LEU A 73 -1.42 0.35 7.36
CA LEU A 73 -0.05 0.48 7.87
C LEU A 73 0.04 0.15 9.37
N ALA A 74 -0.95 0.54 10.16
CA ALA A 74 -1.01 0.20 11.57
C ALA A 74 -1.15 -1.31 11.78
N GLU A 75 -2.01 -1.98 11.01
CA GLU A 75 -2.16 -3.43 11.07
C GLU A 75 -0.88 -4.15 10.59
N ALA A 76 -0.21 -3.62 9.57
CA ALA A 76 1.07 -4.16 9.10
C ALA A 76 2.13 -4.15 10.21
N ARG A 77 2.24 -3.05 10.96
CA ARG A 77 3.16 -2.92 12.12
C ARG A 77 2.74 -3.85 13.27
N ALA A 78 1.45 -4.00 13.53
CA ALA A 78 0.95 -4.93 14.54
C ALA A 78 1.29 -6.39 14.18
N ALA A 79 1.09 -6.77 12.92
CA ALA A 79 1.46 -8.10 12.41
C ALA A 79 2.97 -8.35 12.46
N GLU A 80 3.81 -7.34 12.12
CA GLU A 80 5.26 -7.41 12.31
C GLU A 80 5.61 -7.70 13.78
N GLY A 81 4.98 -7.00 14.72
CA GLY A 81 5.16 -7.22 16.16
C GLY A 81 4.78 -8.63 16.62
N ARG A 82 3.77 -9.24 15.97
CA ARG A 82 3.36 -10.64 16.17
C ARG A 82 4.22 -11.65 15.40
N LYS A 83 5.22 -11.19 14.64
CA LYS A 83 6.05 -11.99 13.71
C LYS A 83 5.25 -12.69 12.61
N ASP A 84 4.06 -12.20 12.31
CA ASP A 84 3.24 -12.67 11.19
C ASP A 84 3.66 -11.91 9.92
N VAL A 85 4.70 -12.41 9.27
CA VAL A 85 5.34 -11.72 8.14
C VAL A 85 4.41 -11.65 6.93
N ASP A 86 3.65 -12.69 6.64
CA ASP A 86 2.76 -12.72 5.47
C ASP A 86 1.65 -11.68 5.61
N THR A 87 1.02 -11.60 6.79
CA THR A 87 0.03 -10.55 7.07
C THR A 87 0.69 -9.18 7.06
N ALA A 88 1.85 -9.02 7.69
CA ALA A 88 2.53 -7.73 7.75
C ALA A 88 2.88 -7.20 6.36
N VAL A 89 3.40 -8.04 5.47
CA VAL A 89 3.67 -7.63 4.09
C VAL A 89 2.37 -7.33 3.36
N ARG A 90 1.37 -8.22 3.42
CA ARG A 90 0.08 -8.00 2.74
C ARG A 90 -0.57 -6.67 3.13
N MET A 91 -0.56 -6.33 4.41
CA MET A 91 -1.14 -5.09 4.91
C MET A 91 -0.29 -3.86 4.53
N ALA A 92 1.04 -3.97 4.55
CA ALA A 92 1.91 -2.91 4.02
C ALA A 92 1.64 -2.65 2.53
N GLN A 93 1.47 -3.71 1.74
CA GLN A 93 1.15 -3.60 0.31
C GLN A 93 -0.21 -2.94 0.06
N ARG A 94 -1.23 -3.30 0.87
CA ARG A 94 -2.53 -2.63 0.80
C ARG A 94 -2.44 -1.14 1.15
N SER A 95 -1.63 -0.78 2.14
CA SER A 95 -1.42 0.61 2.53
C SER A 95 -0.84 1.46 1.39
N TYR A 96 0.27 1.04 0.78
CA TYR A 96 0.84 1.81 -0.34
C TYR A 96 -0.01 1.74 -1.63
N ALA A 97 -0.86 0.71 -1.77
CA ALA A 97 -1.80 0.62 -2.89
C ALA A 97 -2.99 1.59 -2.71
N ALA A 98 -3.42 1.83 -1.47
CA ALA A 98 -4.45 2.82 -1.14
C ALA A 98 -3.91 4.25 -1.29
N GLN A 99 -2.71 4.52 -0.78
CA GLN A 99 -1.99 5.77 -1.01
C GLN A 99 -0.49 5.49 -0.99
N ASP A 100 0.20 5.80 -2.09
CA ASP A 100 1.65 5.62 -2.18
C ASP A 100 2.37 6.33 -1.02
N ASN A 101 3.02 5.55 -0.16
CA ASN A 101 3.68 6.03 1.05
C ASN A 101 4.93 5.22 1.36
N LEU A 102 5.98 5.93 1.77
CA LEU A 102 7.32 5.36 1.89
C LEU A 102 7.44 4.43 3.10
N ALA A 103 6.70 4.70 4.19
CA ALA A 103 6.69 3.85 5.38
C ALA A 103 6.21 2.43 5.07
N ALA A 104 5.17 2.27 4.27
CA ALA A 104 4.67 0.95 3.85
C ALA A 104 5.67 0.22 2.94
N HIS A 105 6.28 0.91 1.97
CA HIS A 105 7.34 0.32 1.13
C HIS A 105 8.54 -0.14 1.99
N TYR A 106 9.02 0.70 2.91
CA TYR A 106 10.10 0.33 3.82
C TYR A 106 9.77 -0.91 4.64
N LEU A 107 8.57 -0.97 5.21
CA LEU A 107 8.14 -2.11 6.01
C LEU A 107 8.12 -3.39 5.18
N ALA A 108 7.54 -3.34 3.98
CA ALA A 108 7.50 -4.49 3.08
C ALA A 108 8.91 -4.97 2.70
N ILE A 109 9.82 -4.07 2.31
CA ILE A 109 11.21 -4.44 1.95
C ILE A 109 11.94 -5.02 3.15
N LYS A 110 11.82 -4.39 4.33
CA LYS A 110 12.46 -4.86 5.57
C LYS A 110 12.03 -6.29 5.89
N LEU A 111 10.73 -6.57 5.85
CA LEU A 111 10.17 -7.88 6.15
C LEU A 111 10.64 -8.97 5.17
N ARG A 112 10.69 -8.65 3.88
CA ARG A 112 11.24 -9.56 2.85
C ARG A 112 12.72 -9.82 3.07
N CYS A 113 13.49 -8.79 3.43
CA CYS A 113 14.89 -8.96 3.78
C CYS A 113 15.10 -9.82 5.03
N GLN A 114 14.29 -9.63 6.07
CA GLN A 114 14.38 -10.41 7.30
C GLN A 114 14.09 -11.89 7.13
N THR A 115 13.19 -12.22 6.20
CA THR A 115 12.80 -13.60 5.88
C THR A 115 13.70 -14.26 4.84
N GLY A 116 14.63 -13.52 4.23
CA GLY A 116 15.49 -14.05 3.16
C GLY A 116 14.74 -14.21 1.82
N ASP A 117 13.61 -13.53 1.65
CA ASP A 117 12.81 -13.58 0.42
C ASP A 117 13.44 -12.71 -0.67
N LEU A 118 14.51 -13.24 -1.26
CA LEU A 118 15.28 -12.62 -2.35
C LEU A 118 14.41 -12.32 -3.57
N ALA A 119 13.47 -13.21 -3.88
CA ALA A 119 12.63 -13.11 -5.06
C ALA A 119 11.73 -11.87 -5.01
N ASN A 120 11.24 -11.51 -3.82
CA ASN A 120 10.33 -10.38 -3.65
C ASN A 120 11.01 -9.12 -3.09
N ALA A 121 12.15 -9.22 -2.41
CA ALA A 121 12.84 -8.05 -1.85
C ALA A 121 13.31 -7.05 -2.92
N GLN A 122 13.91 -7.52 -4.02
CA GLN A 122 14.37 -6.65 -5.10
C GLN A 122 13.22 -5.97 -5.87
N PRO A 123 12.18 -6.70 -6.30
CA PRO A 123 11.01 -6.08 -6.92
C PRO A 123 10.34 -5.04 -6.03
N GLU A 124 10.24 -5.31 -4.72
CA GLU A 124 9.66 -4.36 -3.77
C GLU A 124 10.52 -3.09 -3.67
N ALA A 125 11.85 -3.24 -3.54
CA ALA A 125 12.76 -2.09 -3.50
C ALA A 125 12.77 -1.27 -4.80
N SER A 126 12.46 -1.90 -5.94
CA SER A 126 12.38 -1.22 -7.24
C SER A 126 11.16 -0.31 -7.40
N LYS A 127 10.16 -0.41 -6.50
CA LYS A 127 8.97 0.45 -6.50
C LYS A 127 9.25 1.86 -5.95
N ILE A 128 10.36 2.02 -5.23
CA ILE A 128 10.81 3.30 -4.70
C ILE A 128 12.15 3.70 -5.30
N ARG A 129 12.45 5.00 -5.31
CA ARG A 129 13.71 5.48 -5.88
C ARG A 129 14.88 5.04 -4.99
N PRO A 130 16.07 4.79 -5.56
CA PRO A 130 17.27 4.47 -4.77
C PRO A 130 17.63 5.54 -3.72
N SER A 131 17.29 6.80 -3.98
CA SER A 131 17.48 7.91 -3.03
C SER A 131 16.57 7.84 -1.82
N GLU A 132 15.46 7.10 -1.91
CA GLU A 132 14.56 6.80 -0.81
C GLU A 132 14.93 5.49 -0.12
N LEU A 133 16.01 4.79 -0.47
CA LEU A 133 16.49 3.65 0.33
C LEU A 133 17.37 4.16 1.48
N THR A 134 17.01 3.84 2.72
CA THR A 134 17.85 4.18 3.87
C THR A 134 19.04 3.23 3.98
N GLN A 135 20.16 3.74 4.50
CA GLN A 135 21.34 2.91 4.77
C GLN A 135 21.03 1.76 5.74
N ALA A 136 20.13 1.99 6.71
CA ALA A 136 19.69 0.96 7.65
C ALA A 136 18.97 -0.20 6.95
N LEU A 137 18.05 0.11 6.01
CA LEU A 137 17.37 -0.92 5.23
C LEU A 137 18.35 -1.68 4.33
N ILE A 138 19.26 -0.97 3.66
CA ILE A 138 20.31 -1.60 2.83
C ILE A 138 21.15 -2.56 3.69
N ALA A 139 21.58 -2.14 4.88
CA ALA A 139 22.36 -2.98 5.78
C ALA A 139 21.57 -4.17 6.36
N GLU A 140 20.25 -4.03 6.56
CA GLU A 140 19.38 -5.16 6.94
C GLU A 140 19.34 -6.22 5.84
N CYS A 141 19.17 -5.80 4.58
CA CYS A 141 19.15 -6.69 3.44
C CYS A 141 20.51 -7.34 3.17
N GLN A 142 21.61 -6.57 3.27
CA GLN A 142 22.97 -7.08 3.08
C GLN A 142 23.37 -8.13 4.12
N ARG A 143 22.88 -8.03 5.37
CA ARG A 143 23.08 -9.07 6.40
C ARG A 143 22.49 -10.43 6.04
N ARG A 144 21.63 -10.47 5.02
CA ARG A 144 20.92 -11.65 4.51
C ARG A 144 21.32 -11.97 3.07
N ASP A 145 22.48 -11.44 2.63
CA ASP A 145 23.01 -11.57 1.26
C ASP A 145 22.05 -11.03 0.17
N ILE A 146 21.14 -10.12 0.54
CA ILE A 146 20.21 -9.48 -0.40
C ILE A 146 20.79 -8.13 -0.82
N GLU A 147 21.19 -8.02 -2.08
CA GLU A 147 21.64 -6.76 -2.66
C GLU A 147 20.46 -5.96 -3.23
N LEU A 148 20.13 -4.84 -2.58
CA LEU A 148 19.21 -3.85 -3.12
C LEU A 148 19.96 -3.01 -4.18
N LYS A 149 19.98 -3.49 -5.42
CA LYS A 149 20.65 -2.80 -6.53
C LYS A 149 20.03 -1.41 -6.72
N LYS A 150 20.85 -0.38 -6.54
CA LYS A 150 20.51 0.98 -6.97
C LYS A 150 20.57 0.98 -8.51
N LYS A 151 19.41 0.93 -9.17
CA LYS A 151 19.34 1.17 -10.63
C LYS A 151 19.21 2.66 -10.91
#